data_AF-A0A9Q1J9H6-F1
#
_entry.id   AF-A0A9Q1J9H6-F1
#
_cell.length_a   1.000
_cell.length_b   1.000
_cell.length_c   1.000
_cell.angle_alpha   90.00
_cell.angle_beta   90.00
_cell.angle_gamma   90.00
#
_symmetry.space_group_name_H-M   'P 1'
#
loop_
_entity.id
_entity.type
_entity.pdbx_description
1 polymer ?
#
loop_
_entity_poly.entity_id
_entity_poly.type
_entity_poly.pdbx_seq_one_letter_code
_entity_poly.pdbx_strand_id
1 'polypeptide(L)'
;MYDLNIYFVISYHQGDKPTNGIDISVGEIDYNSYAILYYQKRGKISMKLYGRSERLQDHIHDKFELLAEKQNLGEFVFPFPKYGFCQSADEKHILYP
;
A
#
# COMPACT_ATOMS: atom_id res chain seq x y z
N MET A 1 -12.62 -8.55 14.94
CA MET A 1 -11.34 -7.91 14.55
C MET A 1 -11.18 -8.25 13.08
N TYR A 2 -11.57 -7.34 12.18
CA TYR A 2 -11.82 -7.69 10.78
C TYR A 2 -10.49 -7.93 10.05
N ASP A 3 -10.29 -9.16 9.58
CA ASP A 3 -9.18 -9.55 8.71
C ASP A 3 -9.10 -8.59 7.52
N LEU A 4 -8.16 -7.67 7.62
CA LEU A 4 -7.64 -6.89 6.51
C LEU A 4 -6.73 -7.87 5.74
N ASN A 5 -7.34 -8.76 4.97
CA ASN A 5 -6.63 -9.46 3.89
C ASN A 5 -6.20 -8.39 2.91
N ILE A 6 -5.02 -7.82 3.17
CA ILE A 6 -4.47 -6.70 2.44
C ILE A 6 -3.76 -7.25 1.21
N TYR A 7 -4.43 -7.14 0.07
CA TYR A 7 -3.82 -7.39 -1.23
C TYR A 7 -3.08 -6.11 -1.61
N PHE A 8 -1.78 -6.11 -1.32
CA PHE A 8 -0.84 -5.04 -1.63
C PHE A 8 -0.85 -4.80 -3.14
N VAL A 9 -0.98 -3.55 -3.60
CA VAL A 9 -0.65 -3.17 -4.98
C VAL A 9 -0.06 -1.74 -4.95
N ILE A 10 1.18 -1.63 -5.45
CA ILE A 10 2.00 -0.43 -5.63
C ILE A 10 2.68 0.11 -4.37
N SER A 11 4.01 0.24 -4.46
CA SER A 11 4.86 0.96 -3.51
C SER A 11 5.94 1.71 -4.25
N TYR A 12 6.03 3.01 -3.97
CA TYR A 12 7.13 3.86 -4.38
C TYR A 12 8.14 4.01 -3.23
N HIS A 13 9.43 3.91 -3.55
CA HIS A 13 10.51 4.14 -2.60
C HIS A 13 11.59 5.00 -3.24
N GLN A 14 11.95 6.10 -2.60
CA GLN A 14 13.20 6.80 -2.88
C GLN A 14 14.12 6.68 -1.66
N GLY A 15 15.19 5.89 -1.81
CA GLY A 15 16.01 5.36 -0.70
C GLY A 15 16.53 6.39 0.31
N ASP A 16 16.61 5.97 1.58
CA ASP A 16 17.85 5.72 2.33
C ASP A 16 17.55 4.98 3.67
N LYS A 17 18.58 4.39 4.31
CA LYS A 17 18.57 3.54 5.54
C LYS A 17 17.65 3.98 6.71
N PRO A 18 17.23 3.06 7.61
CA PRO A 18 16.16 3.30 8.56
C PRO A 18 16.64 4.04 9.81
N THR A 19 16.30 5.32 9.93
CA THR A 19 15.99 5.98 11.22
C THR A 19 15.07 7.20 10.99
N ASN A 20 14.11 7.35 11.91
CA ASN A 20 13.06 8.37 12.09
C ASN A 20 11.76 8.24 11.27
N GLY A 21 10.67 8.62 11.96
CA GLY A 21 9.27 8.22 11.79
C GLY A 21 8.67 8.33 10.39
N ILE A 22 7.61 7.56 10.19
CA ILE A 22 6.80 7.55 8.98
C ILE A 22 5.45 8.13 9.37
N ASP A 23 5.06 9.21 8.72
CA ASP A 23 3.71 9.74 8.86
C ASP A 23 2.81 8.96 7.89
N ILE A 24 1.70 8.44 8.42
CA ILE A 24 0.74 7.65 7.65
C ILE A 24 -0.60 8.40 7.69
N SER A 25 -1.12 8.72 6.52
CA SER A 25 -2.40 9.39 6.35
C SER A 25 -3.34 8.50 5.54
N VAL A 26 -4.59 8.40 6.01
CA VAL A 26 -5.66 7.73 5.26
C VAL A 26 -6.16 8.69 4.20
N GLY A 27 -6.03 8.29 2.93
CA GLY A 27 -6.53 9.07 1.81
C GLY A 27 -8.00 8.83 1.57
N GLU A 28 -8.31 7.63 1.10
CA GLU A 28 -9.67 7.20 0.80
C GLU A 28 -9.84 5.76 1.28
N ILE A 29 -10.99 5.47 1.88
CA ILE A 29 -11.34 4.13 2.33
C ILE A 29 -12.81 3.87 2.07
N ASP A 30 -13.08 2.80 1.33
CA ASP A 30 -14.34 2.09 1.38
C ASP A 30 -14.08 0.91 2.31
N TYR A 31 -14.57 1.01 3.55
CA TYR A 31 -14.38 0.03 4.61
C TYR A 31 -14.68 -1.43 4.19
N ASN A 32 -15.44 -1.62 3.12
CA ASN A 32 -15.86 -2.92 2.61
C ASN A 32 -14.96 -3.48 1.49
N SER A 33 -14.22 -2.65 0.75
CA SER A 33 -13.56 -3.12 -0.48
C SER A 33 -12.11 -2.69 -0.66
N TYR A 34 -11.74 -1.43 -0.39
CA TYR A 34 -10.36 -0.96 -0.57
C TYR A 34 -9.97 0.18 0.38
N ALA A 35 -8.65 0.40 0.50
CA ALA A 35 -8.06 1.57 1.13
C ALA A 35 -6.90 2.11 0.29
N ILE A 36 -6.79 3.43 0.20
CA ILE A 36 -5.64 4.15 -0.35
C ILE A 36 -4.96 4.87 0.80
N LEU A 37 -3.71 4.49 1.08
CA LEU A 37 -2.90 5.10 2.15
C LEU A 37 -1.75 5.91 1.56
N TYR A 38 -1.49 7.05 2.18
CA TYR A 38 -0.34 7.91 1.90
C TYR A 38 0.69 7.76 3.02
N TYR A 39 1.95 7.60 2.65
CA TYR A 39 3.08 7.51 3.57
C TYR A 39 4.01 8.66 3.26
N GLN A 40 4.42 9.40 4.28
CA GLN A 40 5.42 10.46 4.15
C GLN A 40 6.63 10.13 5.02
N LYS A 41 7.81 10.16 4.40
CA LYS A 41 9.09 9.98 5.10
C LYS A 41 10.11 10.94 4.53
N ARG A 42 10.65 11.83 5.38
CA ARG A 42 11.67 12.84 5.00
C ARG A 42 11.25 13.66 3.75
N GLY A 43 9.99 14.08 3.70
CA GLY A 43 9.44 14.88 2.60
C GLY A 43 9.17 14.11 1.30
N LYS A 44 9.38 12.80 1.28
CA LYS A 44 9.02 11.91 0.15
C LYS A 44 7.69 11.25 0.45
N ILE A 45 6.79 11.25 -0.53
CA ILE A 45 5.47 10.64 -0.45
C ILE A 45 5.49 9.29 -1.17
N SER A 46 4.86 8.28 -0.61
CA SER A 46 4.47 7.06 -1.31
C SER A 46 3.01 6.74 -1.08
N MET A 47 2.41 6.02 -2.03
CA MET A 47 1.00 5.65 -2.00
C MET A 47 0.87 4.14 -2.12
N LYS A 48 -0.13 3.57 -1.45
CA LYS A 48 -0.44 2.13 -1.53
C LYS A 48 -1.95 1.93 -1.67
N LEU A 49 -2.34 1.07 -2.62
CA LEU A 49 -3.70 0.57 -2.77
C LEU A 49 -3.79 -0.81 -2.11
N TYR A 50 -4.82 -0.97 -1.29
CA TYR A 50 -5.11 -2.19 -0.58
C TYR A 50 -6.53 -2.64 -0.90
N GLY A 51 -6.70 -3.88 -1.33
CA GLY A 51 -8.01 -4.49 -1.51
C GLY A 51 -8.34 -5.48 -0.40
N ARG A 52 -9.63 -5.70 -0.12
CA ARG A 52 -10.15 -6.79 0.71
C ARG A 52 -10.22 -8.13 -0.03
N SER A 53 -10.06 -8.10 -1.36
CA SER A 53 -10.03 -9.25 -2.26
C SER A 53 -8.87 -9.13 -3.26
N GLU A 54 -8.44 -10.26 -3.82
CA GLU A 54 -7.36 -10.35 -4.83
C GLU A 54 -7.66 -9.55 -6.11
N ARG A 55 -8.95 -9.39 -6.42
CA ARG A 55 -9.44 -8.64 -7.56
C ARG A 55 -10.21 -7.45 -7.05
N LEU A 56 -9.71 -6.26 -7.37
CA LEU A 56 -10.43 -5.01 -7.26
C LEU A 56 -11.10 -4.69 -8.58
N GLN A 57 -12.11 -3.82 -8.54
CA GLN A 57 -12.75 -3.33 -9.75
C GLN A 57 -11.81 -2.36 -10.49
N ASP A 58 -11.81 -2.39 -11.82
CA ASP A 58 -10.89 -1.60 -12.65
C ASP A 58 -10.96 -0.10 -12.32
N HIS A 59 -12.16 0.42 -12.07
CA HIS A 59 -12.37 1.83 -11.71
C HIS A 59 -11.62 2.27 -10.43
N ILE A 60 -11.27 1.33 -9.54
CA ILE A 60 -10.46 1.60 -8.34
C ILE A 60 -8.98 1.70 -8.70
N HIS A 61 -8.51 0.92 -9.66
CA HIS A 61 -7.16 1.01 -10.20
C HIS A 61 -6.98 2.35 -10.93
N ASP A 62 -7.91 2.71 -11.82
CA ASP A 62 -7.89 3.98 -12.55
C ASP A 62 -7.84 5.18 -11.59
N LYS A 63 -8.64 5.13 -10.51
CA LYS A 63 -8.64 6.15 -9.47
C LYS A 63 -7.27 6.25 -8.78
N PHE A 64 -6.66 5.13 -8.44
CA PHE A 64 -5.34 5.11 -7.81
C PHE A 64 -4.26 5.70 -8.71
N GLU A 65 -4.25 5.32 -10.00
CA GLU A 65 -3.30 5.84 -10.99
C GLU A 65 -3.47 7.34 -11.18
N LEU A 66 -4.70 7.83 -11.30
CA LEU A 66 -4.99 9.27 -11.38
C LEU A 66 -4.52 10.04 -10.13
N LEU A 67 -4.67 9.46 -8.95
CA LEU A 67 -4.16 10.06 -7.70
C LEU A 67 -2.64 10.05 -7.65
N ALA A 68 -1.98 9.00 -8.17
CA ALA A 68 -0.54 8.91 -8.27
C ALA A 68 0.02 9.96 -9.24
N GLU A 69 -0.59 10.13 -10.41
CA GLU A 69 -0.24 11.17 -11.39
C GLU A 69 -0.29 12.57 -10.77
N LYS A 70 -1.36 12.89 -10.01
CA LYS A 70 -1.50 14.18 -9.31
C LYS A 70 -0.39 14.45 -8.29
N GLN A 71 0.26 13.41 -7.78
CA GLN A 71 1.40 13.51 -6.85
C GLN A 71 2.75 13.42 -7.58
N ASN A 72 2.78 13.47 -8.91
CA ASN A 72 3.96 13.25 -9.75
C ASN A 72 4.59 11.85 -9.54
N LEU A 73 3.76 10.84 -9.28
CA LEU A 73 4.17 9.45 -9.05
C LEU A 73 3.73 8.49 -10.17
N GLY A 74 3.11 8.99 -11.24
CA GLY A 74 2.48 8.16 -12.29
C GLY A 74 3.41 7.15 -12.96
N GLU A 75 4.68 7.46 -13.14
CA GLU A 75 5.67 6.55 -13.75
C GLU A 75 6.18 5.46 -12.78
N PHE A 76 5.82 5.51 -11.50
CA PHE A 76 6.36 4.63 -10.45
C PHE A 76 5.31 3.71 -9.83
N VAL A 77 4.39 3.22 -10.67
CA VAL A 77 3.29 2.35 -10.30
C VAL A 77 3.72 0.88 -10.48
N PHE A 78 3.93 0.15 -9.38
CA PHE A 78 4.45 -1.23 -9.38
C PHE A 78 3.42 -2.27 -8.89
N PRO A 79 2.83 -3.11 -9.74
CA PRO A 79 1.88 -4.13 -9.29
C PRO A 79 2.58 -5.17 -8.40
N PHE A 80 1.88 -5.61 -7.36
CA PHE A 80 2.31 -6.71 -6.51
C PHE A 80 1.66 -8.02 -6.96
N PRO A 81 2.27 -9.17 -6.64
CA PRO A 81 1.70 -10.47 -6.99
C PRO A 81 0.29 -10.66 -6.44
N LYS A 82 -0.57 -11.27 -7.27
CA LYS A 82 -1.95 -11.65 -6.88
C LYS A 82 -2.02 -13.05 -6.26
N TYR A 83 -0.89 -13.61 -5.82
CA TYR A 83 -0.77 -14.97 -5.27
C TYR A 83 0.40 -15.04 -4.29
N GLY A 84 0.48 -16.13 -3.50
CA GLY A 84 1.57 -16.35 -2.55
C GLY A 84 1.44 -15.54 -1.26
N PHE A 85 0.21 -15.21 -0.85
CA PHE A 85 -0.04 -14.50 0.39
C PHE A 85 0.37 -15.32 1.61
N CYS A 86 0.94 -14.64 2.60
CA CYS A 86 1.32 -15.22 3.87
C CYS A 86 0.30 -14.78 4.93
N GLN A 87 -0.38 -15.74 5.56
CA GLN A 87 -1.31 -15.49 6.67
C GLN A 87 -0.67 -15.69 8.04
N SER A 88 0.44 -16.45 8.12
CA SER A 88 1.11 -16.78 9.37
C SER A 88 2.61 -16.96 9.14
N ALA A 89 3.43 -16.53 10.11
CA ALA A 89 4.86 -16.80 10.15
C ALA A 89 5.21 -17.59 11.42
N ASP A 90 6.26 -18.42 11.36
CA ASP A 90 6.76 -19.11 12.54
C ASP A 90 7.50 -18.15 13.49
N GLU A 91 7.75 -18.59 14.73
CA GLU A 91 8.37 -17.78 15.79
C GLU A 91 9.75 -17.21 15.42
N LYS A 92 10.48 -17.87 14.49
CA LYS A 92 11.81 -17.43 14.06
C LYS A 92 11.75 -16.38 12.95
N HIS A 93 10.57 -16.17 12.36
CA HIS A 93 10.32 -15.20 11.29
C HIS A 93 9.39 -14.05 11.72
N ILE A 94 9.15 -13.89 13.03
CA ILE A 94 8.46 -12.72 13.60
C ILE A 94 9.51 -11.66 13.95
N LEU A 95 9.35 -10.46 13.38
CA LEU A 95 10.16 -9.28 13.74
C LEU A 95 9.47 -8.53 14.89
N TYR A 96 10.11 -8.48 16.06
CA TYR A 96 9.64 -7.67 17.17
C TYR A 96 10.16 -6.23 17.08
N PRO A 97 9.38 -5.25 17.57
CA PRO A 97 9.80 -3.84 17.65
C PRO A 97 10.93 -3.62 18.66
#